data_AF-A0A088EYJ1-F1
#
_entry.id   AF-A0A088EYJ1-F1
#
_cell.length_a   1.000
_cell.length_b   1.000
_cell.length_c   1.000
_cell.angle_alpha   90.00
_cell.angle_beta   90.00
_cell.angle_gamma   90.00
#
_symmetry.space_group_name_H-M   'P 1'
#
loop_
_entity.id
_entity.type
_entity.pdbx_description
1 polymer ?
#
loop_
_entity_poly.entity_id
_entity_poly.type
_entity_poly.pdbx_seq_one_letter_code
_entity_poly.pdbx_strand_id
1 'polypeptide(L)'
;MATLTSENVRFDLAEGMVLIDEIGTHLHPRWRMEVVSRLRKAFPKIRFIVTSHEPLCLRGLIEGETIVLTKNEHKEIIALTELPDPSELRIDQILTSDFFGLKSTIDPQTEKLFDEYYKILALEEKDRSEEQKNRILELSHVIPRIKHLGDTEREELAYYVIDELLARKTRKDGLKIKNNLETEALIRIKSIWKSLDNKSGLL
;
A
#
# COMPACT_ATOMS: atom_id res chain seq x y z
N MET A 1 4.91 29.39 33.44
CA MET A 1 5.53 28.80 32.25
C MET A 1 7.02 29.06 32.37
N ALA A 2 7.80 28.09 32.84
CA ALA A 2 9.24 28.26 33.04
C ALA A 2 9.94 28.13 31.68
N THR A 3 10.50 29.23 31.19
CA THR A 3 11.29 29.23 29.96
C THR A 3 12.67 28.65 30.24
N LEU A 4 12.90 27.42 29.78
CA LEU A 4 14.18 26.71 29.83
C LEU A 4 15.15 27.19 28.74
N THR A 5 15.42 28.50 28.66
CA THR A 5 16.49 29.00 27.79
C THR A 5 17.48 29.81 28.61
N SER A 6 18.29 29.07 29.36
CA SER A 6 19.63 29.50 29.75
C SER A 6 20.62 28.92 28.75
N GLU A 7 21.53 29.74 28.26
CA GLU A 7 22.55 29.37 27.29
C GLU A 7 23.32 28.13 27.79
N ASN A 8 23.42 27.07 26.96
CA ASN A 8 23.94 25.71 27.24
C ASN A 8 22.96 24.65 27.79
N VAL A 9 21.70 24.63 27.36
CA VAL A 9 20.88 23.41 27.53
C VAL A 9 21.38 22.32 26.58
N ARG A 10 22.06 21.32 27.15
CA ARG A 10 22.40 20.06 26.49
C ARG A 10 21.20 19.13 26.51
N PHE A 11 20.40 19.16 25.44
CA PHE A 11 19.20 18.33 25.29
C PHE A 11 19.48 16.82 25.35
N ASP A 12 20.71 16.41 25.07
CA ASP A 12 21.20 15.03 25.19
C ASP A 12 21.32 14.53 26.64
N LEU A 13 21.29 15.45 27.62
CA LEU A 13 21.30 15.13 29.05
C LEU A 13 19.90 15.12 29.67
N ALA A 14 18.86 15.55 28.95
CA ALA A 14 17.50 15.58 29.46
C ALA A 14 16.96 14.15 29.58
N GLU A 15 16.48 13.79 30.76
CA GLU A 15 15.93 12.48 31.09
C GLU A 15 14.46 12.64 31.50
N GLY A 16 13.59 11.73 31.06
CA GLY A 16 12.18 11.78 31.41
C GLY A 16 11.27 10.99 30.48
N MET A 17 9.97 11.12 30.72
CA MET A 17 8.90 10.55 29.89
C MET A 17 8.03 11.67 29.34
N VAL A 18 7.76 11.63 28.05
CA VAL A 18 6.92 12.61 27.36
C VAL A 18 5.77 11.87 26.69
N LEU A 19 4.55 12.30 26.98
CA LEU A 19 3.34 11.81 26.33
C LEU A 19 2.92 12.85 25.28
N ILE A 20 2.79 12.42 24.03
CA ILE A 20 2.30 13.28 22.94
C ILE A 20 1.04 12.64 22.39
N ASP A 21 -0.07 13.34 22.53
CA ASP A 21 -1.30 12.95 21.85
C ASP A 21 -1.27 13.47 20.41
N GLU A 22 -1.61 12.61 19.46
CA GLU A 22 -1.63 12.86 18.01
C GLU A 22 -0.35 13.52 17.47
N ILE A 23 0.76 12.78 17.49
CA ILE A 23 1.99 13.25 16.89
C ILE A 23 1.83 13.45 15.37
N GLY A 24 2.27 14.59 14.87
CA GLY A 24 2.24 14.90 13.45
C GLY A 24 1.05 15.73 13.00
N THR A 25 0.07 16.05 13.88
CA THR A 25 -1.00 16.99 13.54
C THR A 25 -0.40 18.31 13.05
N HIS A 26 -0.95 18.86 11.98
CA HIS A 26 -0.54 20.14 11.39
C HIS A 26 0.92 20.21 10.88
N LEU A 27 1.69 19.13 10.93
CA LEU A 27 3.02 19.09 10.32
C LEU A 27 2.90 18.93 8.80
N HIS A 28 3.86 19.47 8.07
CA HIS A 28 4.03 19.18 6.64
C HIS A 28 4.32 17.66 6.45
N PRO A 29 3.83 17.00 5.39
CA PRO A 29 4.04 15.56 5.17
C PRO A 29 5.50 15.11 5.29
N ARG A 30 6.44 15.88 4.72
CA ARG A 30 7.88 15.63 4.85
C ARG A 30 8.36 15.56 6.31
N TRP A 31 7.81 16.40 7.18
CA TRP A 31 8.18 16.41 8.59
C TRP A 31 7.49 15.28 9.37
N ARG A 32 6.27 14.89 9.00
CA ARG A 32 5.59 13.72 9.60
C ARG A 32 6.44 12.46 9.44
N MET A 33 7.03 12.25 8.27
CA MET A 33 7.92 11.12 8.02
C MET A 33 9.18 11.10 8.90
N GLU A 34 9.69 12.27 9.27
CA GLU A 34 10.97 12.39 9.98
C GLU A 34 10.80 12.66 11.49
N VAL A 35 9.60 13.04 11.96
CA VAL A 35 9.39 13.61 13.30
C VAL A 35 9.87 12.66 14.40
N VAL A 36 9.51 11.39 14.32
CA VAL A 36 9.90 10.37 15.32
C VAL A 36 11.42 10.21 15.35
N SER A 37 12.04 10.04 14.18
CA SER A 37 13.50 9.88 14.08
C SER A 37 14.26 11.11 14.57
N ARG A 38 13.71 12.32 14.35
CA ARG A 38 14.28 13.58 14.82
C ARG A 38 14.17 13.71 16.33
N LEU A 39 13.02 13.37 16.91
CA LEU A 39 12.83 13.36 18.37
C LEU A 39 13.79 12.36 19.04
N ARG A 40 13.92 11.15 18.49
CA ARG A 40 14.84 10.11 18.97
C ARG A 40 16.30 10.60 18.97
N LYS A 41 16.72 11.29 17.91
CA LYS A 41 18.08 11.85 17.78
C LYS A 41 18.33 13.05 18.69
N ALA A 42 17.34 13.92 18.84
CA ALA A 42 17.47 15.14 19.66
C ALA A 42 17.47 14.84 21.16
N PHE A 43 16.72 13.83 21.59
CA PHE A 43 16.50 13.49 23.00
C PHE A 43 16.71 11.99 23.26
N PRO A 44 17.95 11.48 23.16
CA PRO A 44 18.25 10.05 23.23
C PRO A 44 17.90 9.39 24.58
N LYS A 45 17.76 10.20 25.65
CA LYS A 45 17.44 9.71 27.00
C LYS A 45 16.00 9.98 27.44
N ILE A 46 15.16 10.51 26.55
CA ILE A 46 13.74 10.71 26.81
C ILE A 46 12.95 9.55 26.21
N ARG A 47 12.04 8.98 26.99
CA ARG A 47 11.06 8.02 26.49
C ARG A 47 9.82 8.76 26.00
N PHE A 48 9.58 8.72 24.70
CA PHE A 48 8.34 9.23 24.11
C PHE A 48 7.30 8.11 24.04
N ILE A 49 6.09 8.40 24.49
CA ILE A 49 4.90 7.60 24.20
C ILE A 49 3.99 8.52 23.40
N VAL A 50 3.72 8.12 22.16
CA VAL A 50 3.00 8.95 21.20
C VAL A 50 1.82 8.19 20.64
N THR A 51 0.70 8.88 20.44
CA THR A 51 -0.45 8.36 19.70
C THR A 51 -0.49 9.02 18.33
N SER A 52 -1.03 8.34 17.32
CA SER A 52 -1.27 8.96 16.02
C SER A 52 -2.30 8.19 15.21
N HIS A 53 -3.08 8.93 14.43
CA HIS A 53 -3.88 8.42 13.32
C HIS A 53 -3.23 8.71 11.96
N GLU A 54 -2.01 9.25 11.93
CA GLU A 54 -1.29 9.64 10.70
C GLU A 54 -0.31 8.53 10.25
N PRO A 55 -0.56 7.85 9.11
CA PRO A 55 0.29 6.75 8.63
C PRO A 55 1.73 7.17 8.34
N LEU A 56 1.93 8.45 7.98
CA LEU A 56 3.25 8.97 7.65
C LEU A 56 4.19 9.02 8.86
N CYS A 57 3.66 9.15 10.07
CA CYS A 57 4.47 9.16 11.29
C CYS A 57 5.11 7.79 11.56
N LEU A 58 4.48 6.70 11.12
CA LEU A 58 5.02 5.34 11.30
C LEU A 58 6.30 5.09 10.50
N ARG A 59 6.56 5.87 9.43
CA ARG A 59 7.78 5.72 8.62
C ARG A 59 9.08 6.04 9.37
N GLY A 60 8.99 6.75 10.50
CA GLY A 60 10.14 7.04 11.37
C GLY A 60 10.34 6.02 12.51
N LEU A 61 9.42 5.06 12.65
CA LEU A 61 9.50 3.98 13.64
C LEU A 61 10.29 2.80 13.08
N ILE A 62 10.79 1.95 13.98
CA ILE A 62 11.42 0.66 13.67
C ILE A 62 10.60 -0.47 14.29
N GLU A 63 10.94 -1.72 13.96
CA GLU A 63 10.34 -2.91 14.57
C GLU A 63 10.26 -2.82 16.11
N GLY A 64 9.10 -3.19 16.67
CA GLY A 64 8.86 -3.22 18.11
C GLY A 64 8.55 -1.86 18.76
N GLU A 65 8.57 -0.76 18.02
CA GLU A 65 8.21 0.58 18.56
C GLU A 65 6.75 0.98 18.32
N THR A 66 5.92 0.09 17.77
CA THR A 66 4.52 0.38 17.44
C THR A 66 3.57 -0.59 18.14
N ILE A 67 2.47 -0.06 18.65
CA ILE A 67 1.37 -0.84 19.24
C ILE A 67 0.08 -0.31 18.63
N VAL A 68 -0.75 -1.22 18.09
CA VAL A 68 -2.06 -0.86 17.54
C VAL A 68 -3.13 -1.25 18.54
N LEU A 69 -3.99 -0.30 18.90
CA LEU A 69 -5.15 -0.55 19.75
C LEU A 69 -6.38 -0.76 18.85
N THR A 70 -7.00 -1.92 18.95
CA THR A 70 -8.21 -2.26 18.19
C THR A 70 -9.26 -2.90 19.07
N LYS A 71 -10.46 -3.11 18.54
CA LYS A 71 -11.56 -3.80 19.24
C LYS A 71 -11.76 -5.19 18.63
N ASN A 72 -11.86 -6.21 19.48
CA ASN A 72 -12.23 -7.55 19.05
C ASN A 72 -13.74 -7.64 18.73
N GLU A 73 -14.21 -8.81 18.29
CA GLU A 73 -15.64 -9.05 17.99
C GLU A 73 -16.57 -8.80 19.20
N HIS A 74 -16.04 -8.96 20.42
CA HIS A 74 -16.74 -8.71 21.68
C HIS A 74 -16.67 -7.25 22.15
N LYS A 75 -16.13 -6.34 21.32
CA LYS A 75 -15.92 -4.90 21.60
C LYS A 75 -14.92 -4.59 22.72
N GLU A 76 -14.08 -5.55 23.09
CA GLU A 76 -13.01 -5.37 24.07
C GLU A 76 -11.78 -4.78 23.37
N ILE A 77 -11.07 -3.89 24.07
CA ILE A 77 -9.84 -3.27 23.56
C ILE A 77 -8.70 -4.29 23.67
N ILE A 78 -8.06 -4.58 22.55
CA ILE A 78 -6.86 -5.42 22.46
C ILE A 78 -5.70 -4.62 21.88
N ALA A 79 -4.48 -4.99 22.27
CA ALA A 79 -3.25 -4.42 21.73
C ALA A 79 -2.58 -5.43 20.79
N LEU A 80 -2.36 -5.03 19.55
CA LEU A 80 -1.56 -5.78 18.59
C LEU A 80 -0.11 -5.33 18.71
N THR A 81 0.77 -6.27 19.05
CA THR A 81 2.21 -6.04 19.22
C THR A 81 3.05 -6.81 18.20
N GLU A 82 2.48 -7.86 17.60
CA GLU A 82 3.11 -8.62 16.52
C GLU A 82 2.78 -7.94 15.18
N LEU A 83 3.57 -6.93 14.84
CA LEU A 83 3.40 -6.12 13.63
C LEU A 83 4.68 -6.15 12.80
N PRO A 84 4.58 -6.12 11.46
CA PRO A 84 5.75 -6.01 10.59
C PRO A 84 6.50 -4.70 10.82
N ASP A 85 7.78 -4.60 10.40
CA ASP A 85 8.52 -3.34 10.51
C ASP A 85 7.90 -2.26 9.59
N PRO A 86 7.37 -1.15 10.15
CA PRO A 86 6.75 -0.09 9.35
C PRO A 86 7.75 0.65 8.43
N SER A 87 9.05 0.59 8.72
CA SER A 87 10.10 1.20 7.90
C SER A 87 10.31 0.46 6.57
N GLU A 88 9.94 -0.82 6.49
CA GLU A 88 10.03 -1.65 5.29
C GLU A 88 8.79 -1.53 4.39
N LEU A 89 7.66 -1.06 4.93
CA LEU A 89 6.38 -1.01 4.21
C LEU A 89 6.15 0.32 3.48
N ARG A 90 5.71 0.26 2.23
CA ARG A 90 5.19 1.46 1.54
C ARG A 90 3.96 2.02 2.27
N ILE A 91 3.66 3.31 2.08
CA ILE A 91 2.58 4.01 2.80
C ILE A 91 1.23 3.34 2.57
N ASP A 92 0.96 2.89 1.34
CA ASP A 92 -0.25 2.15 0.98
C ASP A 92 -0.31 0.76 1.63
N GLN A 93 0.83 0.10 1.82
CA GLN A 93 0.91 -1.16 2.55
C GLN A 93 0.68 -0.96 4.04
N ILE A 94 1.21 0.12 4.63
CA ILE A 94 0.90 0.51 6.01
C ILE A 94 -0.62 0.70 6.16
N LEU A 95 -1.23 1.42 5.22
CA LEU A 95 -2.67 1.66 5.21
C LEU A 95 -3.51 0.39 5.07
N THR A 96 -3.08 -0.58 4.27
CA THR A 96 -3.82 -1.85 4.05
C THR A 96 -3.49 -2.96 5.03
N SER A 97 -2.38 -2.84 5.77
CA SER A 97 -1.97 -3.80 6.81
C SER A 97 -2.74 -3.63 8.12
N ASP A 98 -2.41 -4.46 9.11
CA ASP A 98 -2.98 -4.43 10.46
C ASP A 98 -2.71 -3.13 11.24
N PHE A 99 -1.86 -2.22 10.73
CA PHE A 99 -1.69 -0.88 11.28
C PHE A 99 -2.97 -0.03 11.18
N PHE A 100 -3.67 -0.10 10.05
CA PHE A 100 -4.85 0.74 9.77
C PHE A 100 -6.06 -0.05 9.26
N GLY A 101 -5.85 -1.25 8.70
CA GLY A 101 -6.91 -2.18 8.32
C GLY A 101 -7.77 -1.71 7.14
N LEU A 102 -7.25 -0.87 6.24
CA LEU A 102 -7.99 -0.52 5.03
C LEU A 102 -8.05 -1.72 4.09
N LYS A 103 -9.24 -1.99 3.53
CA LYS A 103 -9.39 -3.03 2.49
C LYS A 103 -8.64 -2.67 1.21
N SER A 104 -8.55 -1.38 0.91
CA SER A 104 -7.98 -0.83 -0.30
C SER A 104 -7.66 0.66 -0.06
N THR A 105 -6.59 1.16 -0.68
CA THR A 105 -6.29 2.60 -0.76
C THR A 105 -6.85 3.26 -2.02
N ILE A 106 -7.56 2.48 -2.83
CA ILE A 106 -8.23 2.94 -4.04
C ILE A 106 -9.52 3.65 -3.66
N ASP A 107 -9.90 4.67 -4.41
CA ASP A 107 -11.20 5.30 -4.20
C ASP A 107 -12.35 4.31 -4.48
N PRO A 108 -13.48 4.39 -3.75
CA PRO A 108 -14.58 3.44 -3.89
C PRO A 108 -15.25 3.43 -5.27
N GLN A 109 -15.16 4.50 -6.06
CA GLN A 109 -15.75 4.52 -7.40
C GLN A 109 -14.90 3.68 -8.34
N THR A 110 -13.58 3.83 -8.28
CA THR A 110 -12.62 3.02 -9.02
C THR A 110 -12.69 1.56 -8.61
N GLU A 111 -12.83 1.24 -7.32
CA GLU A 111 -13.02 -0.14 -6.86
C GLU A 111 -14.25 -0.79 -7.53
N LYS A 112 -15.37 -0.06 -7.64
CA LYS A 112 -16.56 -0.54 -8.37
C LYS A 112 -16.29 -0.76 -9.86
N LEU A 113 -15.49 0.10 -10.50
CA LEU A 113 -15.11 -0.08 -11.90
C LEU A 113 -14.25 -1.34 -12.10
N PHE A 114 -13.32 -1.61 -11.18
CA PHE A 114 -12.55 -2.86 -11.18
C PHE A 114 -13.46 -4.08 -10.95
N ASP A 115 -14.36 -4.02 -9.97
CA ASP A 115 -15.33 -5.09 -9.72
C ASP A 115 -16.20 -5.37 -10.94
N GLU A 116 -16.70 -4.32 -11.60
CA GLU A 116 -17.48 -4.42 -12.85
C GLU A 116 -16.63 -5.06 -13.95
N TYR A 117 -15.40 -4.56 -14.15
CA TYR A 117 -14.46 -5.08 -15.14
C TYR A 117 -14.17 -6.58 -14.92
N TYR A 118 -13.83 -6.99 -13.70
CA TYR A 118 -13.56 -8.37 -13.36
C TYR A 118 -14.80 -9.27 -13.47
N LYS A 119 -16.00 -8.77 -13.13
CA LYS A 119 -17.26 -9.51 -13.32
C LYS A 119 -17.54 -9.81 -14.78
N ILE A 120 -17.34 -8.84 -15.68
CA ILE A 120 -17.56 -9.05 -17.12
C ILE A 120 -16.46 -9.98 -17.68
N LEU A 121 -15.21 -9.81 -17.23
CA LEU A 121 -14.12 -10.71 -17.61
C LEU A 121 -14.33 -12.15 -17.12
N ALA A 122 -15.05 -12.35 -16.02
CA ALA A 122 -15.39 -13.68 -15.52
C ALA A 122 -16.37 -14.44 -16.43
N LEU A 123 -17.16 -13.74 -17.25
CA LEU A 123 -18.05 -14.36 -18.24
C LEU A 123 -17.26 -14.93 -19.43
N GLU A 124 -17.71 -16.06 -19.98
CA GLU A 124 -17.09 -16.65 -21.18
C GLU A 124 -17.29 -15.72 -22.39
N GLU A 125 -16.29 -15.61 -23.27
CA GLU A 125 -16.27 -14.65 -24.38
C GLU A 125 -17.45 -14.82 -25.36
N LYS A 126 -17.96 -16.04 -25.47
CA LYS A 126 -19.14 -16.41 -26.25
C LYS A 126 -20.48 -16.01 -25.60
N ASP A 127 -20.49 -15.82 -24.28
CA ASP A 127 -21.69 -15.46 -23.50
C ASP A 127 -21.75 -13.95 -23.23
N ARG A 128 -20.74 -13.19 -23.71
CA ARG A 128 -20.70 -11.74 -23.59
C ARG A 128 -21.56 -11.10 -24.67
N SER A 129 -22.50 -10.26 -24.23
CA SER A 129 -23.21 -9.35 -25.11
C SER A 129 -22.23 -8.37 -25.79
N GLU A 130 -22.57 -7.88 -26.98
CA GLU A 130 -21.82 -6.81 -27.65
C GLU A 130 -21.69 -5.56 -26.76
N GLU A 131 -22.70 -5.27 -25.93
CA GLU A 131 -22.65 -4.19 -24.95
C GLU A 131 -21.58 -4.42 -23.87
N GLN A 132 -21.42 -5.67 -23.41
CA GLN A 132 -20.40 -6.05 -22.44
C GLN A 132 -18.99 -5.99 -23.04
N LYS A 133 -18.83 -6.32 -24.33
CA LYS A 133 -17.55 -6.20 -25.04
C LYS A 133 -17.15 -4.72 -25.20
N ASN A 134 -18.08 -3.86 -25.59
CA ASN A 134 -17.85 -2.42 -25.66
C ASN A 134 -17.53 -1.84 -24.29
N ARG A 135 -18.23 -2.29 -23.24
CA ARG A 135 -17.97 -1.87 -21.87
C ARG A 135 -16.60 -2.30 -21.36
N ILE A 136 -16.15 -3.52 -21.67
CA ILE A 136 -14.77 -3.96 -21.39
C ILE A 136 -13.77 -3.04 -22.08
N LEU A 137 -14.01 -2.68 -23.35
CA LEU A 137 -13.12 -1.80 -24.09
C LEU A 137 -13.04 -0.42 -23.44
N GLU A 138 -14.18 0.18 -23.08
CA GLU A 138 -14.24 1.44 -22.34
C GLU A 138 -13.48 1.36 -21.01
N LEU A 139 -13.82 0.36 -20.18
CA LEU A 139 -13.18 0.15 -18.88
C LEU A 139 -11.68 -0.09 -19.03
N SER A 140 -11.23 -0.81 -20.07
CA SER A 140 -9.81 -1.04 -20.34
C SER A 140 -9.05 0.21 -20.77
N HIS A 141 -9.71 1.28 -21.23
CA HIS A 141 -9.05 2.57 -21.50
C HIS A 141 -9.06 3.48 -20.27
N VAL A 142 -10.06 3.32 -19.41
CA VAL A 142 -10.26 4.13 -18.20
C VAL A 142 -9.40 3.60 -17.04
N ILE A 143 -9.35 2.28 -16.83
CA ILE A 143 -8.64 1.62 -15.74
C ILE A 143 -7.12 1.90 -15.76
N PRO A 144 -6.41 1.81 -16.90
CA PRO A 144 -4.98 2.18 -16.98
C PRO A 144 -4.73 3.68 -16.79
N ARG A 145 -5.73 4.52 -17.07
CA ARG A 145 -5.63 5.97 -16.81
C ARG A 145 -5.84 6.30 -15.33
N ILE A 146 -6.62 5.47 -14.63
CA ILE A 146 -6.93 5.67 -13.21
C ILE A 146 -5.77 5.20 -12.29
N LYS A 147 -4.80 4.41 -12.78
CA LYS A 147 -3.59 4.00 -12.04
C LYS A 147 -2.44 3.62 -12.99
N HIS A 148 -1.16 4.01 -12.88
CA HIS A 148 -0.24 4.05 -11.72
C HIS A 148 -0.43 2.89 -10.72
N LEU A 149 -0.71 1.69 -11.23
CA LEU A 149 -0.79 0.47 -10.40
C LEU A 149 0.59 -0.02 -9.99
N GLY A 150 1.61 0.33 -10.77
CA GLY A 150 3.01 0.21 -10.41
C GLY A 150 3.65 1.57 -10.26
N ASP A 151 4.48 1.73 -9.24
CA ASP A 151 5.41 2.86 -9.12
C ASP A 151 6.54 2.74 -10.18
N THR A 152 6.66 1.57 -10.82
CA THR A 152 7.68 1.23 -11.82
C THR A 152 7.10 0.49 -13.02
N GLU A 153 7.75 0.59 -14.19
CA GLU A 153 7.39 -0.16 -15.41
C GLU A 153 7.30 -1.67 -15.19
N ARG A 154 8.12 -2.21 -14.27
CA ARG A 154 8.10 -3.62 -13.89
C ARG A 154 6.77 -4.02 -13.26
N GLU A 155 6.29 -3.20 -12.34
CA GLU A 155 5.03 -3.45 -11.63
C GLU A 155 3.85 -3.31 -12.60
N GLU A 156 3.85 -2.30 -13.46
CA GLU A 156 2.82 -2.12 -14.49
C GLU A 156 2.70 -3.34 -15.42
N LEU A 157 3.84 -3.84 -15.90
CA LEU A 157 3.88 -5.06 -16.72
C LEU A 157 3.40 -6.29 -15.94
N ALA A 158 3.72 -6.39 -14.65
CA ALA A 158 3.26 -7.48 -13.80
C ALA A 158 1.74 -7.46 -13.62
N TYR A 159 1.14 -6.29 -13.34
CA TYR A 159 -0.31 -6.15 -13.23
C TYR A 159 -1.03 -6.48 -14.52
N TYR A 160 -0.52 -6.00 -15.66
CA TYR A 160 -1.07 -6.35 -16.98
C TYR A 160 -1.11 -7.87 -17.21
N VAL A 161 -0.02 -8.57 -16.86
CA VAL A 161 0.06 -10.03 -16.98
C VAL A 161 -0.87 -10.71 -15.97
N ILE A 162 -0.96 -10.22 -14.74
CA ILE A 162 -1.88 -10.74 -13.72
C ILE A 162 -3.33 -10.61 -14.18
N ASP A 163 -3.73 -9.45 -14.71
CA ASP A 163 -5.08 -9.24 -15.23
C ASP A 163 -5.38 -10.18 -16.41
N GLU A 164 -4.44 -10.38 -17.34
CA GLU A 164 -4.59 -11.35 -18.44
C GLU A 164 -4.73 -12.79 -17.92
N LEU A 165 -3.96 -13.16 -16.88
CA LEU A 165 -3.99 -14.48 -16.27
C LEU A 165 -5.27 -14.72 -15.46
N LEU A 166 -5.72 -13.74 -14.67
CA LEU A 166 -6.99 -13.80 -13.95
C LEU A 166 -8.17 -13.93 -14.92
N ALA A 167 -8.17 -13.15 -16.01
CA ALA A 167 -9.15 -13.25 -17.09
C ALA A 167 -9.14 -14.62 -17.81
N ARG A 168 -8.06 -15.39 -17.69
CA ARG A 168 -7.94 -16.74 -18.27
C ARG A 168 -8.19 -17.87 -17.28
N LYS A 169 -7.84 -17.73 -16.01
CA LYS A 169 -8.10 -18.76 -14.99
C LYS A 169 -9.58 -18.99 -14.77
N THR A 170 -10.38 -17.92 -14.87
CA THR A 170 -11.84 -18.02 -14.86
C THR A 170 -12.39 -18.82 -16.05
N ARG A 171 -11.60 -19.01 -17.13
CA ARG A 171 -11.97 -19.87 -18.28
C ARG A 171 -11.76 -21.37 -18.05
N LYS A 172 -11.05 -21.81 -17.00
CA LYS A 172 -10.59 -23.22 -16.94
C LYS A 172 -10.71 -23.99 -15.64
N ASP A 173 -10.93 -23.40 -14.48
CA ASP A 173 -11.31 -24.13 -13.25
C ASP A 173 -11.50 -23.10 -12.13
N GLY A 174 -12.60 -23.19 -11.37
CA GLY A 174 -12.83 -22.34 -10.19
C GLY A 174 -11.64 -22.37 -9.22
N LEU A 175 -11.15 -21.17 -8.85
CA LEU A 175 -10.17 -20.81 -7.81
C LEU A 175 -9.37 -21.97 -7.17
N LYS A 176 -8.64 -22.75 -7.96
CA LYS A 176 -7.54 -23.60 -7.46
C LYS A 176 -6.23 -23.11 -8.07
N ILE A 177 -5.36 -22.61 -7.19
CA ILE A 177 -4.00 -22.19 -7.55
C ILE A 177 -3.20 -23.46 -7.88
N LYS A 178 -3.03 -23.78 -9.17
CA LYS A 178 -2.10 -24.82 -9.64
C LYS A 178 -0.66 -24.30 -9.67
N ASN A 179 0.30 -25.17 -9.34
CA ASN A 179 1.74 -24.91 -9.17
C ASN A 179 2.53 -24.51 -10.44
N ASN A 180 1.90 -24.21 -11.58
CA ASN A 180 2.57 -23.90 -12.85
C ASN A 180 2.46 -22.43 -13.30
N LEU A 181 1.98 -21.53 -12.42
CA LEU A 181 1.77 -20.10 -12.71
C LEU A 181 3.04 -19.38 -13.17
N GLU A 182 4.18 -19.67 -12.56
CA GLU A 182 5.45 -18.99 -12.87
C GLU A 182 5.89 -19.26 -14.31
N THR A 183 5.80 -20.50 -14.76
CA THR A 183 6.21 -20.90 -16.12
C THR A 183 5.33 -20.25 -17.18
N GLU A 184 4.03 -20.14 -16.92
CA GLU A 184 3.07 -19.52 -17.84
C GLU A 184 3.26 -17.99 -17.91
N ALA A 185 3.48 -17.34 -16.77
CA ALA A 185 3.82 -15.93 -16.70
C ALA A 185 5.16 -15.62 -17.42
N LEU A 186 6.19 -16.44 -17.22
CA LEU A 186 7.51 -16.26 -17.84
C LEU A 186 7.49 -16.39 -19.37
N ILE A 187 6.74 -17.36 -19.91
CA ILE A 187 6.56 -17.49 -21.36
C ILE A 187 5.90 -16.23 -21.93
N ARG A 188 4.97 -15.63 -21.19
CA ARG A 188 4.22 -14.46 -21.65
C ARG A 188 5.01 -13.18 -21.57
N ILE A 189 5.76 -12.94 -20.48
CA ILE A 189 6.69 -11.82 -20.36
C ILE A 189 7.68 -11.84 -21.53
N LYS A 190 8.21 -13.02 -21.90
CA LYS A 190 9.07 -13.18 -23.08
C LYS A 190 8.38 -12.82 -24.40
N SER A 191 7.09 -13.13 -24.56
CA SER A 191 6.34 -12.75 -25.76
C SER A 191 6.08 -11.25 -25.86
N ILE A 192 5.84 -10.59 -24.74
CA ILE A 192 5.65 -9.13 -24.67
C ILE A 192 6.97 -8.41 -24.97
N TRP A 193 8.07 -8.86 -24.36
CA TRP A 193 9.41 -8.35 -24.66
C TRP A 193 9.76 -8.43 -26.15
N LYS A 194 9.47 -9.57 -26.80
CA LYS A 194 9.64 -9.71 -28.25
C LYS A 194 8.79 -8.74 -29.08
N SER A 195 7.60 -8.38 -28.60
CA SER A 195 6.71 -7.44 -29.29
C SER A 195 7.13 -5.98 -29.11
N LEU A 196 7.75 -5.66 -27.96
CA LEU A 196 8.31 -4.34 -27.67
C LEU A 196 9.61 -4.11 -28.44
N ASP A 197 10.51 -5.09 -28.48
CA ASP A 197 11.76 -5.01 -29.26
C ASP A 197 11.49 -4.80 -30.77
N ASN A 198 10.43 -5.39 -31.30
CA ASN A 198 10.03 -5.18 -32.70
C ASN A 198 9.43 -3.79 -32.99
N LYS A 199 8.93 -3.07 -31.97
CA LYS A 199 8.47 -1.67 -32.12
C LYS A 199 9.62 -0.67 -32.00
N SER A 200 10.71 -1.03 -31.33
CA SER A 200 11.91 -0.21 -31.15
C SER A 200 12.80 -0.12 -32.40
N GLY A 201 12.54 -0.92 -33.44
CA GLY A 201 13.31 -0.98 -34.69
C GLY A 201 12.75 -0.18 -35.86
N LEU A 202 11.79 0.74 -35.62
CA LEU A 202 11.12 1.55 -36.66
C LEU A 202 11.24 3.07 -36.42
N LEU A 203 12.27 3.52 -35.69
CA LEU A 203 12.77 4.90 -35.70
C LEU A 203 14.15 4.91 -36.34
#